data_AF-A0A923EY33-F1
#
_entry.id   AF-A0A923EY33-F1
#
_cell.length_a   1.000
_cell.length_b   1.000
_cell.length_c   1.000
_cell.angle_alpha   90.00
_cell.angle_beta   90.00
_cell.angle_gamma   90.00
#
_symmetry.space_group_name_H-M   'P 1'
#
loop_
_entity.id
_entity.type
_entity.pdbx_description
1 polymer ?
#
loop_
_entity_poly.entity_id
_entity_poly.type
_entity_poly.pdbx_seq_one_letter_code
_entity_poly.pdbx_strand_id
1 'polypeptide(L)'
;MDPTPRPTPEQYRRQRRLVDELLRHVEATGHPEIPWRALPALAEDFADDHAVLTHLAARWSRTLAAVLDPVFDLAPDDRERAAARITADLAGRLPALHAVLRRYADHPAVRDARVVDRARSGLAGAPLHAEHVPARWAAGAPAARRCRVRARLRTAVTA
;
A
#
# COMPACT_ATOMS: atom_id res chain seq x y z
N MET A 1 -10.96 -22.94 21.73
CA MET A 1 -10.98 -22.08 20.53
C MET A 1 -10.80 -22.98 19.34
N ASP A 2 -11.83 -23.11 18.51
CA ASP A 2 -11.70 -23.82 17.24
C ASP A 2 -10.80 -23.01 16.30
N PRO A 3 -9.76 -23.61 15.68
CA PRO A 3 -8.99 -22.91 14.66
C PRO A 3 -9.93 -22.64 13.48
N THR A 4 -10.15 -21.37 13.17
CA THR A 4 -10.95 -20.96 12.02
C THR A 4 -10.43 -21.69 10.79
N PRO A 5 -11.29 -22.42 10.03
CA PRO A 5 -10.84 -23.21 8.90
C PRO A 5 -10.10 -22.32 7.90
N ARG A 6 -8.98 -22.81 7.37
CA ARG A 6 -8.22 -22.07 6.36
C ARG A 6 -9.13 -21.81 5.15
N PRO A 7 -9.09 -20.60 4.56
CA PRO A 7 -9.92 -20.30 3.41
C PRO A 7 -9.57 -21.22 2.24
N THR A 8 -10.59 -21.61 1.48
CA THR A 8 -10.39 -22.41 0.26
C THR A 8 -9.67 -21.58 -0.81
N PRO A 9 -9.03 -22.19 -1.82
CA PRO A 9 -8.41 -21.45 -2.92
C PRO A 9 -9.37 -20.53 -3.66
N GLU A 10 -10.64 -20.92 -3.75
CA GLU A 10 -11.70 -20.12 -4.37
C GLU A 10 -12.06 -18.90 -3.51
N GLN A 11 -12.23 -19.09 -2.20
CA GLN A 11 -12.46 -18.01 -1.26
C GLN A 11 -11.32 -16.99 -1.29
N TYR A 12 -10.06 -17.46 -1.34
CA TYR A 12 -8.90 -16.56 -1.47
C TYR A 12 -8.93 -15.73 -2.77
N ARG A 13 -9.32 -16.33 -3.90
CA ARG A 13 -9.48 -15.61 -5.17
C ARG A 13 -10.61 -14.58 -5.10
N ARG A 14 -11.73 -14.91 -4.45
CA ARG A 14 -12.88 -14.01 -4.26
C ARG A 14 -12.49 -12.82 -3.38
N GLN A 15 -11.90 -13.08 -2.21
CA GLN A 15 -11.37 -12.05 -1.31
C GLN A 15 -10.37 -11.13 -2.00
N ARG A 16 -9.46 -11.68 -2.82
CA ARG A 16 -8.51 -10.85 -3.59
C ARG A 16 -9.21 -9.90 -4.55
N ARG A 17 -10.22 -10.39 -5.30
CA ARG A 17 -11.01 -9.56 -6.22
C ARG A 17 -11.76 -8.45 -5.48
N LEU A 18 -12.34 -8.77 -4.32
CA LEU A 18 -13.04 -7.78 -3.49
C LEU A 18 -12.11 -6.71 -2.94
N VAL A 19 -10.89 -7.08 -2.53
CA VAL A 19 -9.87 -6.10 -2.14
C VAL A 19 -9.50 -5.20 -3.33
N ASP A 20 -9.34 -5.75 -4.54
CA ASP A 20 -9.09 -4.94 -5.74
C ASP A 20 -10.29 -4.02 -6.09
N GLU A 21 -11.52 -4.45 -5.81
CA GLU A 21 -12.73 -3.63 -5.97
C GLU A 21 -12.85 -2.52 -4.93
N LEU A 22 -12.56 -2.82 -3.66
CA LEU A 22 -12.47 -1.84 -2.58
C LEU A 22 -11.46 -0.75 -2.94
N LEU A 23 -10.25 -1.13 -3.37
CA LEU A 23 -9.21 -0.15 -3.72
C LEU A 23 -9.64 0.72 -4.90
N ARG A 24 -10.28 0.14 -5.93
CA ARG A 24 -10.85 0.92 -7.04
C ARG A 24 -11.96 1.87 -6.59
N HIS A 25 -12.79 1.47 -5.63
CA HIS A 25 -13.82 2.33 -5.05
C HIS A 25 -13.19 3.51 -4.30
N VAL A 26 -12.16 3.26 -3.50
CA VAL A 26 -11.39 4.31 -2.80
C VAL A 26 -10.71 5.26 -3.81
N GLU A 27 -10.15 4.74 -4.90
CA GLU A 27 -9.57 5.56 -5.97
C GLU A 27 -10.62 6.44 -6.66
N ALA A 28 -11.81 5.89 -6.94
CA ALA A 28 -12.87 6.61 -7.62
C ALA A 28 -13.52 7.69 -6.75
N THR A 29 -13.63 7.45 -5.44
CA THR A 29 -14.35 8.35 -4.52
C THR A 29 -13.42 9.27 -3.75
N GLY A 30 -12.13 8.91 -3.60
CA GLY A 30 -11.19 9.61 -2.73
C GLY A 30 -11.43 9.38 -1.23
N HIS A 31 -12.41 8.55 -0.85
CA HIS A 31 -12.74 8.28 0.54
C HIS A 31 -12.04 6.98 1.01
N PRO A 32 -11.11 7.04 1.99
CA PRO A 32 -10.30 5.90 2.40
C PRO A 32 -11.00 4.96 3.40
N GLU A 33 -12.31 5.07 3.55
CA GLU A 33 -13.10 4.25 4.48
C GLU A 33 -13.54 2.95 3.80
N ILE A 34 -13.65 1.86 4.56
CA ILE A 34 -14.11 0.58 4.01
C ILE A 34 -15.59 0.72 3.63
N PRO A 35 -15.96 0.55 2.34
CA PRO A 35 -17.27 0.95 1.85
C PRO A 35 -18.30 -0.17 2.02
N TRP A 36 -18.53 -0.65 3.25
CA TRP A 36 -19.41 -1.79 3.56
C TRP A 36 -20.80 -1.71 2.91
N ARG A 37 -21.37 -0.49 2.86
CA ARG A 37 -22.68 -0.26 2.25
C ARG A 37 -22.67 -0.30 0.73
N ALA A 38 -21.58 0.13 0.10
CA ALA A 38 -21.47 0.16 -1.35
C ALA A 38 -20.95 -1.17 -1.92
N LEU A 39 -20.22 -1.94 -1.12
CA LEU A 39 -19.66 -3.24 -1.46
C LEU A 39 -20.14 -4.31 -0.46
N PRO A 40 -21.43 -4.73 -0.52
CA PRO A 40 -21.99 -5.68 0.43
C PRO A 40 -21.29 -7.05 0.41
N ALA A 41 -20.71 -7.43 -0.72
CA ALA A 41 -19.91 -8.66 -0.84
C ALA A 41 -18.69 -8.68 0.10
N LEU A 42 -18.20 -7.53 0.57
CA LEU A 42 -17.17 -7.50 1.61
C LEU A 42 -17.68 -8.14 2.90
N ALA A 43 -18.91 -7.88 3.31
CA ALA A 43 -19.48 -8.43 4.55
C ALA A 43 -19.75 -9.93 4.45
N GLU A 44 -19.90 -10.46 3.24
CA GLU A 44 -20.06 -11.91 3.01
C GLU A 44 -18.74 -12.67 3.13
N ASP A 45 -17.64 -12.08 2.64
CA ASP A 45 -16.33 -12.76 2.55
C ASP A 45 -15.34 -12.36 3.64
N PHE A 46 -15.58 -11.23 4.30
CA PHE A 46 -14.82 -10.74 5.43
C PHE A 46 -15.75 -10.54 6.61
N ALA A 47 -15.37 -11.13 7.75
CA ALA A 47 -16.17 -11.05 8.96
C ALA A 47 -16.28 -9.61 9.51
N ASP A 48 -15.22 -8.82 9.38
CA ASP A 48 -15.10 -7.49 9.96
C ASP A 48 -13.99 -6.64 9.30
N ASP A 49 -13.84 -5.39 9.79
CA ASP A 49 -12.75 -4.47 9.44
C ASP A 49 -11.39 -5.12 9.66
N HIS A 50 -11.23 -5.92 10.73
CA HIS A 50 -9.96 -6.53 11.08
C HIS A 50 -9.47 -7.50 9.99
N ALA A 51 -10.36 -8.33 9.46
CA ALA A 51 -10.05 -9.27 8.39
C ALA A 51 -9.65 -8.53 7.10
N VAL A 52 -10.40 -7.49 6.71
CA VAL A 52 -10.07 -6.68 5.52
C VAL A 52 -8.72 -5.97 5.68
N LEU A 53 -8.51 -5.31 6.81
CA LEU A 53 -7.27 -4.58 7.10
C LEU A 53 -6.06 -5.51 7.18
N THR A 54 -6.23 -6.72 7.73
CA THR A 54 -5.16 -7.74 7.71
C THR A 54 -4.78 -8.11 6.28
N HIS A 55 -5.75 -8.29 5.39
CA HIS A 55 -5.48 -8.58 3.98
C HIS A 55 -4.78 -7.42 3.26
N LEU A 56 -5.21 -6.19 3.50
CA LEU A 56 -4.61 -4.98 2.94
C LEU A 56 -3.18 -4.77 3.44
N ALA A 57 -2.96 -4.90 4.75
CA ALA A 57 -1.64 -4.78 5.37
C ALA A 57 -0.69 -5.87 4.85
N ALA A 58 -1.15 -7.12 4.81
CA ALA A 58 -0.34 -8.21 4.27
C ALA A 58 0.00 -8.03 2.79
N ARG A 59 -0.90 -7.42 1.99
CA ARG A 59 -0.61 -7.05 0.60
C ARG A 59 0.51 -6.00 0.55
N TRP A 60 0.40 -4.93 1.34
CA TRP A 60 1.43 -3.90 1.43
C TRP A 60 2.79 -4.49 1.83
N SER A 61 2.86 -5.24 2.93
CA SER A 61 4.10 -5.80 3.44
C SER A 61 4.76 -6.76 2.44
N ARG A 62 3.98 -7.56 1.69
CA ARG A 62 4.51 -8.42 0.62
C ARG A 62 5.07 -7.62 -0.54
N THR A 63 4.38 -6.56 -0.96
CA THR A 63 4.87 -5.68 -2.03
C THR A 63 6.14 -4.94 -1.60
N LEU A 64 6.18 -4.44 -0.36
CA LEU A 64 7.35 -3.79 0.20
C LEU A 64 8.54 -4.76 0.25
N ALA A 65 8.35 -5.97 0.79
CA ALA A 65 9.40 -6.99 0.86
C ALA A 65 9.99 -7.30 -0.53
N ALA A 66 9.12 -7.56 -1.51
CA ALA A 66 9.54 -7.90 -2.87
C ALA A 66 10.39 -6.82 -3.54
N VAL A 67 10.30 -5.56 -3.10
CA VAL A 67 11.12 -4.45 -3.61
C VAL A 67 12.35 -4.19 -2.73
N LEU A 68 12.24 -4.35 -1.40
CA LEU A 68 13.36 -4.14 -0.48
C LEU A 68 14.42 -5.24 -0.57
N ASP A 69 14.00 -6.51 -0.59
CA ASP A 69 14.89 -7.67 -0.54
C ASP A 69 16.02 -7.59 -1.59
N PRO A 70 15.74 -7.40 -2.90
CA PRO A 70 16.80 -7.32 -3.91
C PRO A 70 17.69 -6.07 -3.75
N VAL A 71 17.18 -4.98 -3.18
CA VAL A 71 17.96 -3.76 -2.95
C VAL A 71 18.93 -3.94 -1.78
N PHE A 72 18.48 -4.62 -0.73
CA PHE A 72 19.27 -4.89 0.46
C PHE A 72 20.38 -5.92 0.23
N ASP A 73 20.19 -6.80 -0.76
CA ASP A 73 21.22 -7.73 -1.24
C ASP A 73 22.34 -7.00 -2.00
N LEU A 74 22.04 -5.90 -2.69
CA LEU A 74 22.99 -5.17 -3.53
C LEU A 74 23.75 -4.04 -2.81
N ALA A 75 23.14 -3.40 -1.81
CA ALA A 75 23.74 -2.26 -1.11
C ALA A 75 23.29 -2.19 0.37
N PRO A 76 23.93 -2.94 1.28
CA PRO A 76 23.51 -3.03 2.68
C PRO A 76 23.74 -1.75 3.50
N ASP A 77 24.67 -0.88 3.10
CA ASP A 77 25.08 0.29 3.90
C ASP A 77 24.11 1.48 3.81
N ASP A 78 23.17 1.49 2.85
CA ASP A 78 22.17 2.57 2.66
C ASP A 78 20.72 2.08 2.87
N ARG A 79 20.54 0.99 3.64
CA ARG A 79 19.23 0.32 3.86
C ARG A 79 18.13 1.28 4.29
N GLU A 80 18.42 2.16 5.23
CA GLU A 80 17.42 3.07 5.80
C GLU A 80 16.90 4.07 4.75
N ARG A 81 17.81 4.73 4.02
CA ARG A 81 17.41 5.69 2.97
C ARG A 81 16.79 4.98 1.77
N ALA A 82 17.27 3.79 1.42
CA ALA A 82 16.65 2.95 0.39
C ALA A 82 15.22 2.59 0.77
N ALA A 83 15.00 2.14 2.01
CA ALA A 83 13.66 1.81 2.51
C ALA A 83 12.72 3.01 2.49
N ALA A 84 13.15 4.16 3.00
CA ALA A 84 12.35 5.38 2.98
C ALA A 84 11.94 5.80 1.56
N ARG A 85 12.88 5.76 0.60
CA ARG A 85 12.60 6.05 -0.83
C ARG A 85 11.62 5.06 -1.43
N ILE A 86 11.80 3.76 -1.18
CA ILE A 86 10.95 2.69 -1.72
C ILE A 86 9.54 2.76 -1.12
N THR A 87 9.42 3.00 0.18
CA THR A 87 8.13 3.22 0.83
C THR A 87 7.40 4.42 0.21
N ALA A 88 8.09 5.53 -0.02
CA ALA A 88 7.52 6.71 -0.67
C ALA A 88 7.08 6.44 -2.12
N ASP A 89 7.91 5.73 -2.91
CA ASP A 89 7.56 5.33 -4.28
C ASP A 89 6.33 4.42 -4.30
N LEU A 90 6.29 3.39 -3.43
CA LEU A 90 5.15 2.48 -3.31
C LEU A 90 3.88 3.21 -2.87
N ALA A 91 3.98 4.18 -1.96
CA ALA A 91 2.84 5.02 -1.58
C ALA A 91 2.30 5.83 -2.76
N GLY A 92 3.17 6.30 -3.66
CA GLY A 92 2.78 6.98 -4.90
C GLY A 92 2.17 6.04 -5.95
N ARG A 93 2.65 4.79 -6.03
CA ARG A 93 2.17 3.79 -7.00
C ARG A 93 0.89 3.08 -6.56
N LEU A 94 0.64 3.00 -5.25
CA LEU A 94 -0.53 2.36 -4.64
C LEU A 94 -1.28 3.34 -3.72
N PRO A 95 -1.75 4.49 -4.25
CA PRO A 95 -2.24 5.60 -3.42
C PRO A 95 -3.47 5.23 -2.60
N ALA A 96 -4.42 4.47 -3.15
CA ALA A 96 -5.61 4.05 -2.39
C ALA A 96 -5.27 3.07 -1.27
N LEU A 97 -4.40 2.09 -1.52
CA LEU A 97 -3.97 1.15 -0.49
C LEU A 97 -3.27 1.90 0.65
N HIS A 98 -2.35 2.80 0.30
CA HIS A 98 -1.66 3.62 1.29
C HIS A 98 -2.63 4.53 2.06
N ALA A 99 -3.61 5.13 1.39
CA ALA A 99 -4.61 5.98 2.02
C ALA A 99 -5.46 5.23 3.05
N VAL A 100 -5.93 4.02 2.72
CA VAL A 100 -6.68 3.17 3.66
C VAL A 100 -5.80 2.79 4.84
N LEU A 101 -4.59 2.28 4.61
CA LEU A 101 -3.70 1.89 5.72
C LEU A 101 -3.29 3.08 6.59
N ARG A 102 -3.21 4.30 6.04
CA ARG A 102 -2.99 5.52 6.83
C ARG A 102 -4.22 5.89 7.66
N ARG A 103 -5.43 5.80 7.09
CA ARG A 103 -6.69 6.08 7.79
C ARG A 103 -6.88 5.18 9.02
N TYR A 104 -6.45 3.92 8.92
CA TYR A 104 -6.56 2.92 9.98
C TYR A 104 -5.21 2.63 10.66
N ALA A 105 -4.31 3.61 10.75
CA ALA A 105 -2.95 3.44 11.27
C ALA A 105 -2.90 2.84 12.70
N ASP A 106 -3.85 3.20 13.55
CA ASP A 106 -3.92 2.75 14.95
C ASP A 106 -4.66 1.41 15.13
N HIS A 107 -5.27 0.90 14.05
CA HIS A 107 -5.97 -0.38 14.10
C HIS A 107 -4.95 -1.51 14.31
N PRO A 108 -5.19 -2.49 15.22
CA PRO A 108 -4.21 -3.52 15.57
C PRO A 108 -3.60 -4.25 14.36
N ALA A 109 -4.44 -4.68 13.41
CA ALA A 109 -3.98 -5.35 12.18
C ALA A 109 -2.96 -4.54 11.36
N VAL A 110 -3.13 -3.21 11.30
CA VAL A 110 -2.23 -2.32 10.55
C VAL A 110 -0.99 -1.98 11.38
N ARG A 111 -1.18 -1.69 12.67
CA ARG A 111 -0.09 -1.38 13.59
C ARG A 111 0.90 -2.53 13.68
N ASP A 112 0.43 -3.76 13.82
CA ASP A 112 1.28 -4.94 13.97
C ASP A 112 2.07 -5.21 12.68
N ALA A 113 1.43 -5.06 11.51
CA ALA A 113 2.13 -5.12 10.23
C ALA A 113 3.20 -4.03 10.06
N ARG A 114 2.92 -2.79 10.51
CA ARG A 114 3.90 -1.69 10.49
C ARG A 114 5.11 -1.97 11.37
N VAL A 115 4.94 -2.64 12.51
CA VAL A 115 6.06 -3.08 13.35
C VAL A 115 6.96 -4.05 12.59
N VAL A 116 6.36 -5.03 11.90
CA VAL A 116 7.10 -6.00 11.08
C VAL A 116 7.83 -5.30 9.92
N ASP A 117 7.16 -4.40 9.20
CA ASP A 117 7.75 -3.67 8.08
C ASP A 117 8.89 -2.73 8.53
N ARG A 118 8.75 -2.10 9.70
CA ARG A 118 9.80 -1.28 10.32
C ARG A 118 11.01 -2.13 10.68
N ALA A 119 10.79 -3.29 11.30
CA ALA A 119 11.87 -4.21 11.65
C ALA A 119 12.61 -4.70 10.40
N ARG A 120 11.88 -5.09 9.35
CA ARG A 120 12.47 -5.49 8.06
C ARG A 120 13.32 -4.38 7.44
N SER A 121 12.84 -3.14 7.49
CA SER A 121 13.49 -1.98 6.89
C SER A 121 14.73 -1.49 7.66
N GLY A 122 15.08 -2.12 8.78
CA GLY A 122 16.16 -1.64 9.67
C GLY A 122 15.80 -0.39 10.47
N LEU A 123 14.53 0.03 10.45
CA LEU A 123 14.01 1.23 11.11
C LEU A 123 13.56 0.99 12.56
N ALA A 124 13.86 -0.19 13.13
CA ALA A 124 13.33 -0.66 14.41
C ALA A 124 13.61 0.27 15.60
N GLY A 125 14.63 1.13 15.52
CA GLY A 125 14.99 2.10 16.56
C GLY A 125 14.34 3.48 16.43
N ALA A 126 13.62 3.78 15.34
CA ALA A 126 13.01 5.09 15.14
C ALA A 126 11.64 5.17 15.86
N PRO A 127 11.39 6.17 16.74
CA PRO A 127 10.15 6.28 17.48
C PRO A 127 8.92 6.38 16.56
N LEU A 128 7.78 5.88 17.04
CA LEU A 128 6.49 5.86 16.33
C LEU A 128 5.85 7.24 16.14
N HIS A 129 6.55 8.35 16.43
CA HIS A 129 5.95 9.68 16.49
C HIS A 129 6.42 10.65 15.40
N ALA A 130 5.40 11.31 14.83
CA ALA A 130 5.40 12.40 13.88
C ALA A 130 5.79 12.03 12.43
N GLU A 131 4.76 11.76 11.63
CA GLU A 131 4.80 12.05 10.20
C GLU A 131 5.35 13.47 10.02
N HIS A 132 6.61 13.58 9.62
CA HIS A 132 7.14 14.82 9.07
C HIS A 132 6.42 15.02 7.75
N VAL A 133 5.32 15.79 7.78
CA VAL A 133 4.69 16.30 6.56
C VAL A 133 5.72 17.22 5.92
N PRO A 134 6.34 16.90 4.77
CA PRO A 134 7.10 17.93 4.06
C PRO A 134 6.10 19.03 3.70
N ALA A 135 6.31 20.22 4.27
CA ALA A 135 5.45 21.40 4.18
C ALA A 135 5.13 21.87 2.74
N ARG A 136 5.69 21.23 1.70
CA ARG A 136 5.41 21.56 0.30
C ARG A 136 4.04 21.10 -0.22
N TRP A 137 3.27 20.32 0.55
CA TRP A 137 1.97 19.80 0.10
C TRP A 137 0.75 20.49 0.74
N ALA A 138 0.95 21.44 1.66
CA ALA A 138 -0.14 22.21 2.27
C ALA A 138 -0.58 23.44 1.43
N ALA A 139 0.13 23.75 0.35
CA ALA A 139 -0.22 24.85 -0.54
C ALA A 139 -0.95 24.33 -1.78
N GLY A 140 -2.28 24.43 -1.74
CA GLY A 140 -3.17 24.66 -2.90
C GLY A 140 -3.05 23.71 -4.08
N ALA A 141 -4.08 22.90 -4.30
CA ALA A 141 -4.35 22.29 -5.60
C ALA A 141 -4.44 23.37 -6.70
N PRO A 142 -3.83 23.14 -7.88
CA PRO A 142 -4.39 23.61 -9.13
C PRO A 142 -4.91 22.42 -9.93
N ALA A 143 -6.17 22.56 -10.34
CA ALA A 143 -6.82 21.71 -11.31
C ALA A 143 -6.01 21.59 -12.61
N ALA A 144 -6.12 20.41 -13.23
CA ALA A 144 -5.93 20.14 -14.65
C ALA A 144 -4.55 20.45 -15.26
N ARG A 145 -3.88 19.39 -15.74
CA ARG A 145 -3.44 19.30 -17.15
C ARG A 145 -3.02 17.87 -17.48
N ARG A 146 -3.84 17.24 -18.31
CA ARG A 146 -3.43 16.11 -19.17
C ARG A 146 -2.31 16.62 -20.08
N CYS A 147 -1.15 15.96 -20.08
CA CYS A 147 -0.27 15.99 -21.25
C CYS A 147 0.32 14.60 -21.51
N ARG A 148 0.07 14.15 -22.75
CA ARG A 148 0.50 12.90 -23.36
C ARG A 148 2.03 12.88 -23.45
N VAL A 149 2.68 11.83 -22.97
CA VAL A 149 4.04 11.48 -23.43
C VAL A 149 3.90 10.42 -24.49
N ARG A 150 3.99 10.86 -25.74
CA ARG A 150 3.96 10.02 -26.94
C ARG A 150 5.41 9.66 -27.29
N ALA A 151 5.68 8.38 -27.42
CA ALA A 151 6.95 7.80 -27.84
C ALA A 151 7.49 8.38 -29.15
N ARG A 152 8.82 8.54 -29.24
CA ARG A 152 9.61 8.51 -30.49
C ARG A 152 11.11 8.38 -30.15
N LEU A 153 11.65 7.17 -30.25
CA LEU A 153 13.07 6.94 -30.50
C LEU A 153 13.16 6.26 -31.87
N ARG A 154 13.55 7.02 -32.89
CA ARG A 154 13.86 6.53 -34.23
C ARG A 154 15.27 7.05 -34.57
N THR A 155 16.20 6.09 -34.66
CA THR A 155 17.34 6.00 -35.58
C THR A 155 18.06 7.28 -36.03
N ALA A 156 19.36 7.35 -35.74
CA ALA A 156 20.34 7.96 -36.62
C ALA A 156 21.48 6.95 -36.85
N VAL A 157 21.48 6.41 -38.07
CA VAL A 157 22.59 5.72 -38.74
C VAL A 157 23.25 6.76 -39.64
N THR A 158 24.53 6.53 -39.97
CA THR A 158 25.40 7.23 -40.93
C THR A 158 25.99 8.59 -40.53
N ALA A 159 27.27 8.58 -40.19
CA ALA A 159 28.31 9.24 -40.99
C ALA A 159 29.50 8.27 -41.12
#